data_AF-A0A3D6DVD1-F1
#
_entry.id   AF-A0A3D6DVD1-F1
#
_cell.length_a   1.000
_cell.length_b   1.000
_cell.length_c   1.000
_cell.angle_alpha   90.00
_cell.angle_beta   90.00
_cell.angle_gamma   90.00
#
_symmetry.space_group_name_H-M   'P 1'
#
loop_
_entity.id
_entity.type
_entity.pdbx_description
1 polymer ?
#
loop_
_entity_poly.entity_id
_entity_poly.type
_entity_poly.pdbx_seq_one_letter_code
_entity_poly.pdbx_strand_id
1 'polypeptide(L)' 'KITIKHGDIKHMDMPGMTMVFVAKDKALLDKTSVGAKIQFMATNENGQMTVTDIQPAK' A
#
# COMPACT_ATOMS: atom_id res chain seq x y z
N LYS A 1 3.13 -1.48 -9.83
CA LYS A 1 3.93 -1.88 -8.65
C LYS A 1 4.41 -0.60 -7.99
N ILE A 2 4.19 -0.42 -6.70
CA ILE A 2 4.57 0.76 -5.92
C ILE A 2 5.31 0.28 -4.68
N THR A 3 6.39 0.97 -4.33
CA THR A 3 7.08 0.71 -3.07
C THR A 3 6.42 1.56 -2.00
N ILE A 4 5.79 0.92 -1.03
CA ILE A 4 5.14 1.60 0.08
C ILE A 4 5.92 1.28 1.36
N LYS A 5 6.40 2.33 2.02
CA LYS A 5 6.92 2.24 3.37
C LYS A 5 5.75 2.32 4.32
N HIS A 6 5.26 1.17 4.76
CA HIS A 6 4.12 1.11 5.64
C HIS A 6 4.54 1.13 7.11
N GLY A 7 3.66 1.66 7.95
CA GLY A 7 3.78 1.52 9.40
C GLY A 7 3.31 0.13 9.85
N ASP A 8 3.11 -0.03 11.14
CA ASP A 8 2.61 -1.28 11.71
C ASP A 8 1.20 -1.61 11.17
N ILE A 9 1.07 -2.73 10.46
CA ILE A 9 -0.20 -3.22 9.93
C ILE A 9 -0.75 -4.26 10.91
N LYS A 10 -1.52 -3.79 11.87
CA LYS A 10 -2.17 -4.62 12.90
C LYS A 10 -3.06 -5.73 12.32
N HIS A 11 -3.69 -5.49 11.17
CA HIS A 11 -4.57 -6.50 10.56
C HIS A 11 -3.80 -7.71 10.02
N MET A 12 -2.49 -7.58 9.83
CA MET A 12 -1.63 -8.62 9.27
C MET A 12 -0.46 -8.97 10.21
N ASP A 13 -0.45 -8.47 11.45
CA ASP A 13 0.68 -8.59 12.39
C ASP A 13 2.04 -8.23 11.74
N MET A 14 2.03 -7.26 10.83
CA MET A 14 3.21 -6.88 10.06
C MET A 14 3.83 -5.61 10.66
N PRO A 15 5.10 -5.66 11.12
CA PRO A 15 5.79 -4.47 11.60
C PRO A 15 6.02 -3.48 10.47
N GLY A 16 6.31 -2.22 10.82
CA GLY A 16 6.58 -1.18 9.83
C GLY A 16 7.80 -1.52 8.96
N MET A 17 7.57 -1.79 7.68
CA MET A 17 8.61 -2.15 6.71
C MET A 17 8.34 -1.56 5.34
N THR A 18 9.36 -1.59 4.48
CA THR A 18 9.27 -1.13 3.10
C THR A 18 9.08 -2.33 2.19
N MET A 19 7.91 -2.44 1.56
CA MET A 19 7.60 -3.55 0.67
C MET A 19 7.03 -3.05 -0.66
N VAL A 20 7.14 -3.89 -1.70
CA VAL A 20 6.59 -3.61 -3.02
C VAL A 20 5.19 -4.18 -3.09
N PHE A 21 4.21 -3.30 -3.31
CA PHE A 21 2.82 -3.66 -3.51
C PHE A 21 2.44 -3.55 -4.98
N VAL A 22 1.55 -4.43 -5.43
CA VAL A 22 0.93 -4.33 -6.75
C VAL A 22 -0.37 -3.56 -6.57
N ALA A 23 -0.48 -2.35 -7.11
CA ALA A 23 -1.79 -1.70 -7.14
C ALA A 23 -2.69 -2.38 -8.17
N LYS A 24 -3.93 -2.66 -7.75
CA LYS A 24 -4.97 -3.15 -8.65
C LYS A 24 -5.26 -2.16 -9.77
N ASP A 25 -5.26 -0.86 -9.43
CA ASP A 25 -5.48 0.23 -10.37
C ASP A 25 -4.25 1.13 -10.47
N LYS A 26 -3.78 1.34 -11.70
CA LYS A 26 -2.65 2.22 -11.98
C LYS A 26 -2.98 3.69 -11.65
N ALA A 27 -4.23 4.09 -11.85
CA ALA A 27 -4.72 5.43 -11.51
C ALA A 27 -4.67 5.74 -10.00
N LEU A 28 -4.71 4.71 -9.13
CA LEU A 28 -4.50 4.91 -7.70
C LEU A 28 -3.06 5.33 -7.41
N LEU A 29 -2.09 4.82 -8.17
CA LEU A 29 -0.68 5.18 -8.02
C LEU A 29 -0.42 6.63 -8.45
N ASP A 30 -1.05 7.08 -9.52
CA ASP A 30 -0.96 8.47 -10.01
C ASP A 30 -1.51 9.49 -9.00
N LYS A 31 -2.47 9.09 -8.15
CA LYS A 31 -2.98 9.93 -7.05
C LYS A 31 -2.06 9.99 -5.84
N THR A 32 -0.99 9.19 -5.83
CA THR A 32 0.03 9.19 -4.77
C THR A 32 1.32 9.78 -5.30
N SER A 33 2.01 10.54 -4.47
CA SER A 33 3.35 11.03 -4.79
C SER A 33 4.35 10.48 -3.79
N VAL A 34 5.58 10.29 -4.22
CA VAL A 34 6.67 9.84 -3.35
C VAL A 34 6.84 10.86 -2.22
N GLY A 35 6.79 10.38 -0.98
CA GLY A 35 6.85 11.23 0.22
C GLY A 35 5.50 11.72 0.73
N ALA A 36 4.41 11.50 -0.01
CA ALA A 36 3.06 11.77 0.49
C ALA A 36 2.64 10.69 1.48
N LYS A 37 1.94 11.10 2.54
CA LYS A 37 1.27 10.16 3.44
C LYS A 37 -0.01 9.70 2.78
N ILE A 38 -0.18 8.39 2.67
CA ILE A 38 -1.37 7.75 2.11
C ILE A 38 -1.86 6.69 3.09
N GLN A 39 -3.16 6.52 3.17
CA GLN A 39 -3.77 5.33 3.72
C GLN A 39 -4.04 4.39 2.57
N PHE A 40 -3.62 3.14 2.69
CA PHE A 40 -3.86 2.16 1.66
C PHE A 40 -4.37 0.88 2.30
N MET A 41 -5.21 0.18 1.56
CA MET A 41 -5.69 -1.14 1.92
C MET A 41 -5.02 -2.14 0.99
N ALA A 42 -4.37 -3.14 1.58
CA ALA A 42 -3.73 -4.21 0.84
C ALA A 42 -4.29 -5.55 1.29
N THR A 43 -4.41 -6.47 0.35
CA THR A 43 -4.75 -7.86 0.58
C THR A 43 -3.60 -8.74 0.10
N ASN A 44 -3.38 -9.84 0.82
CA ASN A 44 -2.45 -10.86 0.39
C ASN A 44 -3.24 -11.97 -0.30
N GLU A 45 -3.20 -12.00 -1.63
CA GLU A 45 -3.80 -13.06 -2.43
C GLU A 45 -2.69 -13.96 -2.98
N ASN A 46 -2.67 -15.23 -2.55
CA ASN A 46 -1.68 -16.22 -3.00
C ASN A 46 -0.21 -15.80 -2.83
N GLY A 47 0.10 -15.03 -1.78
CA GLY A 47 1.47 -14.53 -1.52
C GLY A 47 1.83 -13.26 -2.28
N GLN A 48 0.90 -12.68 -3.05
CA GLN A 48 1.07 -11.40 -3.71
C GLN A 48 0.34 -10.31 -2.94
N MET A 49 1.10 -9.28 -2.54
CA MET A 49 0.56 -8.11 -1.87
C MET A 49 -0.06 -7.16 -2.90
N THR A 50 -1.38 -7.12 -2.95
CA THR A 50 -2.15 -6.30 -3.87
C THR A 50 -2.85 -5.18 -3.11
N VAL A 51 -2.60 -3.93 -3.51
CA VAL A 51 -3.30 -2.77 -2.97
C VAL A 51 -4.65 -2.65 -3.68
N THR A 52 -5.71 -2.81 -2.90
CA THR A 52 -7.11 -2.75 -3.34
C THR A 52 -7.68 -1.34 -3.23
N ASP A 53 -7.18 -0.54 -2.30
CA ASP A 53 -7.64 0.83 -2.09
C ASP A 53 -6.48 1.75 -1.69
N ILE A 54 -6.50 3.00 -2.18
CA ILE A 54 -5.55 4.04 -1.81
C ILE A 54 -6.30 5.34 -1.61
N GLN A 55 -6.12 5.92 -0.43
CA GLN A 55 -6.65 7.22 -0.04
C GLN A 55 -5.49 8.14 0.40
N PRO A 56 -5.52 9.43 0.06
CA PRO A 56 -4.60 10.40 0.64
C PRO A 56 -4.85 10.49 2.15
N ALA A 57 -3.80 10.31 2.95
CA ALA A 57 -3.89 10.52 4.40
C ALA A 57 -3.94 12.04 4.62
N LYS A 58 -5.10 12.53 5.03
CA LYS A 58 -5.31 13.97 5.30
C LYS A 58 -4.57 14.40 6.56
#